data_AF-W7DA58-F1
#
_entry.id   AF-W7DA58-F1
#
_cell.length_a   1.000
_cell.length_b   1.000
_cell.length_c   1.000
_cell.angle_alpha   90.00
_cell.angle_beta   90.00
_cell.angle_gamma   90.00
#
_symmetry.space_group_name_H-M   'P 1'
#
loop_
_entity.id
_entity.type
_entity.pdbx_description
1 polymer ?
#
loop_
_entity_poly.entity_id
_entity_poly.type
_entity_poly.pdbx_seq_one_letter_code
_entity_poly.pdbx_strand_id
1 'polypeptide(L)'
;MKIPNVENDTKETAVQKLQDAGFVIGETFEKNSDKIDEGNIIETDPEIGASEEKGSTVNLYISIGAKKITVEDYTGKSYDSVKQVLGQQGYKKVGYTEEYSDSVDSGTIISQDPTAGSEVVAADTEINFTVSKGPQPTTLKDLSGFNQVGLDDYASSNGIDITVSKEEYSDTVGAGQVISQNPKAGASLNKGDKVEVVMSKGPKEKEVKTVKRTVNIPYEPEDPNADPLVPQHIQIYIQDKNNSMTTAYKEMDITKDTTETLSFDIEEGTQGGYKVVRDNTVILEETIDYPNS
;
A
#
# COMPACT_ATOMS: atom_id res chain seq x y z
N MET A 1 3.02 63.24 53.82
CA MET A 1 2.06 63.46 52.71
C MET A 1 1.95 62.18 51.91
N LYS A 2 0.81 61.92 51.25
CA LYS A 2 0.61 60.64 50.56
C LYS A 2 1.20 60.67 49.16
N ILE A 3 1.80 59.56 48.75
CA ILE A 3 2.23 59.34 47.36
C ILE A 3 0.97 59.34 46.46
N PRO A 4 0.87 60.24 45.47
CA PRO A 4 -0.27 60.30 44.56
C PRO A 4 -0.39 59.01 43.72
N ASN A 5 -1.61 58.69 43.30
CA ASN A 5 -1.80 57.58 42.36
C ASN A 5 -1.26 57.93 40.98
N VAL A 6 -0.25 57.17 40.57
CA VAL A 6 0.38 57.25 39.26
C VAL A 6 0.33 55.91 38.51
N GLU A 7 -0.40 54.92 39.01
CA GLU A 7 -0.59 53.64 38.32
C GLU A 7 -1.21 53.88 36.94
N ASN A 8 -0.66 53.20 35.94
CA ASN A 8 -1.03 53.31 34.52
C ASN A 8 -0.85 54.70 33.89
N ASP A 9 -0.24 55.67 34.59
CA ASP A 9 0.24 56.89 33.97
C ASP A 9 1.52 56.62 33.16
N THR A 10 1.76 57.41 32.11
CA THR A 10 3.06 57.43 31.44
C THR A 10 4.16 57.87 32.40
N LYS A 11 5.40 57.43 32.18
CA LYS A 11 6.57 57.87 32.98
C LYS A 11 6.62 59.39 33.18
N GLU A 12 6.40 60.15 32.11
CA GLU A 12 6.43 61.62 32.14
C GLU A 12 5.33 62.21 33.04
N THR A 13 4.09 61.71 32.90
CA THR A 13 2.95 62.14 33.71
C THR A 13 3.14 61.80 35.18
N ALA A 14 3.63 60.59 35.47
CA ALA A 14 3.90 60.13 36.82
C ALA A 14 4.98 60.98 37.51
N VAL A 15 6.08 61.26 36.80
CA VAL A 15 7.17 62.12 37.29
C VAL A 15 6.65 63.51 37.64
N GLN A 16 5.86 64.12 36.75
CA GLN A 16 5.30 65.45 36.99
C GLN A 16 4.39 65.46 38.23
N LYS A 17 3.46 64.49 38.33
CA LYS A 17 2.55 64.38 39.49
C LYS A 17 3.30 64.21 40.81
N LEU A 18 4.35 63.40 40.83
CA LEU A 18 5.16 63.14 42.03
C LEU A 18 5.98 64.38 42.42
N GLN A 19 6.56 65.08 41.45
CA GLN A 19 7.31 66.32 41.69
C GLN A 19 6.41 67.46 42.14
N ASP A 20 5.21 67.61 41.56
CA ASP A 20 4.21 68.58 42.00
C ASP A 20 3.71 68.29 43.42
N ALA A 21 3.64 66.99 43.77
CA ALA A 21 3.42 66.53 45.13
C ALA A 21 4.67 66.63 46.03
N GLY A 22 5.78 67.21 45.57
CA GLY A 22 6.97 67.47 46.40
C GLY A 22 7.83 66.26 46.72
N PHE A 23 7.71 65.16 45.97
CA PHE A 23 8.60 64.00 46.04
C PHE A 23 9.77 64.14 45.06
N VAL A 24 10.87 63.44 45.34
CA VAL A 24 12.03 63.35 44.45
C VAL A 24 11.96 62.02 43.69
N ILE A 25 12.22 62.03 42.39
CA ILE A 25 12.24 60.79 41.60
C ILE A 25 13.56 60.06 41.84
N GLY A 26 13.44 58.79 42.24
CA GLY A 26 14.56 57.89 42.44
C GLY A 26 14.94 57.13 41.18
N GLU A 27 15.33 55.87 41.37
CA GLU A 27 15.68 54.96 40.27
C GLU A 27 14.43 54.46 39.56
N THR A 28 14.58 54.11 38.28
CA THR A 28 13.52 53.48 37.50
C THR A 28 13.91 52.05 37.16
N PHE A 29 12.98 51.12 37.42
CA PHE A 29 13.13 49.70 37.15
C PHE A 29 12.15 49.26 36.06
N GLU A 30 12.55 48.29 35.25
CA GLU A 30 11.68 47.66 34.25
C GLU A 30 11.06 46.38 34.82
N LYS A 31 9.77 46.17 34.57
CA LYS A 31 9.04 44.98 35.02
C LYS A 31 8.00 44.59 33.98
N ASN A 32 7.87 43.29 33.69
CA ASN A 32 6.79 42.82 32.80
C ASN A 32 5.43 42.99 33.47
N SER A 33 4.40 43.32 32.68
CA SER A 33 3.01 43.37 33.12
C SER A 33 2.07 42.94 32.01
N ASP A 34 1.17 42.00 32.32
CA ASP A 34 0.11 41.56 31.39
C ASP A 34 -1.11 42.49 31.44
N LYS A 35 -1.10 43.54 32.28
CA LYS A 35 -2.25 44.44 32.52
C LYS A 35 -1.97 45.91 32.23
N ILE A 36 -0.71 46.32 32.32
CA ILE A 36 -0.29 47.73 32.19
C ILE A 36 0.49 47.85 30.89
N ASP A 37 0.06 48.77 30.04
CA ASP A 37 0.70 49.03 28.74
C ASP A 37 2.18 49.41 28.91
N GLU A 38 2.98 49.05 27.92
CA GLU A 38 4.42 49.36 27.89
C GLU A 38 4.66 50.88 28.02
N GLY A 39 5.60 51.26 28.90
CA GLY A 39 5.94 52.64 29.19
C GLY A 39 5.15 53.30 30.34
N ASN A 40 4.13 52.62 30.86
CA ASN A 40 3.34 53.12 31.99
C ASN A 40 3.82 52.58 33.34
N ILE A 41 3.51 53.28 34.42
CA ILE A 41 3.90 52.88 35.79
C ILE A 41 3.05 51.70 36.27
N ILE A 42 3.73 50.66 36.74
CA ILE A 42 3.12 49.50 37.41
C ILE A 42 2.93 49.80 38.88
N GLU A 43 3.99 50.23 39.56
CA GLU A 43 4.02 50.46 41.01
C GLU A 43 5.15 51.44 41.36
N THR A 44 5.13 51.95 42.58
CA THR A 44 6.18 52.79 43.15
C THR A 44 6.75 52.17 44.41
N ASP A 45 7.97 52.56 44.78
CA ASP A 45 8.55 52.26 46.09
C ASP A 45 9.09 53.55 46.73
N PRO A 46 8.50 54.05 47.84
CA PRO A 46 7.39 53.46 48.60
C PRO A 46 6.07 53.34 47.83
N GLU A 47 5.18 52.44 48.27
CA GLU A 47 3.94 52.08 47.55
C GLU A 47 2.97 53.25 47.38
N ILE A 48 2.17 53.21 46.31
CA ILE A 48 1.17 54.24 46.00
C ILE A 48 0.23 54.43 47.20
N GLY A 49 0.04 55.69 47.62
CA GLY A 49 -0.77 56.04 48.78
C GLY A 49 -0.05 55.96 50.14
N ALA A 50 1.19 55.45 50.20
CA ALA A 50 2.03 55.49 51.39
C ALA A 50 2.27 56.94 51.85
N SER A 51 2.42 57.15 53.15
CA SER A 51 2.66 58.47 53.72
C SER A 51 4.15 58.70 53.97
N GLU A 52 4.71 59.65 53.24
CA GLU A 52 6.13 59.96 53.23
C GLU A 52 6.39 61.44 53.53
N GLU A 53 7.61 61.78 53.91
CA GLU A 53 8.01 63.18 54.12
C GLU A 53 8.17 63.91 52.77
N LYS A 54 8.01 65.23 52.79
CA LYS A 54 8.28 66.04 51.59
C LYS A 54 9.75 65.93 51.25
N GLY A 55 10.06 65.63 49.99
CA GLY A 55 11.42 65.39 49.53
C GLY A 55 11.88 63.93 49.65
N SER A 56 11.04 63.02 50.17
CA SER A 56 11.32 61.58 50.08
C SER A 56 11.49 61.15 48.62
N THR A 57 12.39 60.19 48.40
CA THR A 57 12.65 59.59 47.10
C THR A 57 11.62 58.51 46.78
N VAL A 58 11.10 58.50 45.55
CA VAL A 58 10.16 57.48 45.07
C VAL A 58 10.74 56.82 43.82
N ASN A 59 11.00 55.52 43.90
CA ASN A 59 11.42 54.69 42.78
C ASN A 59 10.20 54.30 41.94
N LEU A 60 10.39 54.14 40.63
CA LEU A 60 9.31 53.82 39.68
C LEU A 60 9.56 52.48 39.00
N TYR A 61 8.54 51.62 38.96
CA TYR A 61 8.56 50.39 38.18
C TYR A 61 7.72 50.60 36.92
N ILE A 62 8.37 50.53 35.76
CA ILE A 62 7.79 50.82 34.45
C ILE A 62 7.49 49.50 33.75
N SER A 63 6.30 49.39 33.17
CA SER A 63 5.92 48.25 32.35
C SER A 63 6.75 48.18 31.08
N ILE A 64 7.34 47.02 30.83
CA ILE A 64 7.89 46.65 29.52
C ILE A 64 6.93 45.74 28.73
N GLY A 65 5.64 45.78 29.09
CA GLY A 65 4.59 44.94 28.51
C GLY A 65 4.64 43.48 28.98
N ALA A 66 3.76 42.66 28.39
CA ALA A 66 3.66 41.24 28.68
C ALA A 66 4.96 40.51 28.34
N LYS A 67 5.27 39.45 29.09
CA LYS A 67 6.47 38.65 28.84
C LYS A 67 6.40 37.96 27.48
N LYS A 68 7.36 38.26 26.61
CA LYS A 68 7.52 37.59 25.31
C LYS A 68 8.42 36.37 25.42
N ILE A 69 8.16 35.39 24.56
CA ILE A 69 8.93 34.16 24.40
C ILE A 69 9.29 34.03 22.92
N THR A 70 10.53 33.65 22.63
CA THR A 70 10.97 33.31 21.28
C THR A 70 10.36 31.98 20.85
N VAL A 71 9.67 31.98 19.70
CA VAL A 71 9.14 30.75 19.09
C VAL A 71 10.30 29.91 18.54
N GLU A 72 10.39 28.64 18.94
CA GLU A 72 11.39 27.70 18.42
C GLU A 72 10.99 27.17 17.02
N ASP A 73 11.94 26.51 16.34
CA ASP A 73 11.65 25.74 15.12
C ASP A 73 11.19 24.33 15.47
N TYR A 74 9.94 24.04 15.13
CA TYR A 74 9.27 22.76 15.33
C TYR A 74 9.13 21.96 14.02
N THR A 75 9.62 22.49 12.90
CA THR A 75 9.61 21.78 11.62
C THR A 75 10.36 20.45 11.72
N GLY A 76 9.79 19.39 11.15
CA GLY A 76 10.37 18.05 11.21
C GLY A 76 10.17 17.33 12.54
N LYS A 77 9.48 17.93 13.53
CA LYS A 77 9.12 17.26 14.79
C LYS A 77 7.69 16.71 14.73
N SER A 78 7.41 15.74 15.60
CA SER A 78 6.05 15.22 15.80
C SER A 78 5.13 16.28 16.42
N TYR A 79 3.96 16.49 15.81
CA TYR A 79 2.95 17.44 16.30
C TYR A 79 2.54 17.15 17.76
N ASP A 80 2.29 15.88 18.10
CA ASP A 80 1.82 15.51 19.44
C ASP A 80 2.84 15.85 20.52
N SER A 81 4.13 15.57 20.26
CA SER A 81 5.23 15.94 21.15
C SER A 81 5.34 17.46 21.31
N VAL A 82 5.26 18.20 20.20
CA VAL A 82 5.37 19.67 20.20
C VAL A 82 4.19 20.31 20.93
N LYS A 83 2.97 19.83 20.71
CA LYS A 83 1.76 20.32 21.41
C LYS A 83 1.89 20.22 22.92
N GLN A 84 2.46 19.12 23.42
CA GLN A 84 2.69 18.95 24.87
C GLN A 84 3.72 19.96 25.40
N VAL A 85 4.83 20.16 24.69
CA VAL A 85 5.87 21.14 25.06
C VAL A 85 5.32 22.56 25.07
N LEU A 86 4.57 22.95 24.04
CA LEU A 86 3.95 24.27 23.95
C LEU A 86 2.94 24.52 25.07
N GLY A 87 2.16 23.50 25.44
CA GLY A 87 1.25 23.58 26.59
C GLY A 87 1.99 23.88 27.90
N GLN A 88 3.17 23.29 28.10
CA GLN A 88 4.02 23.58 29.28
C GLN A 88 4.64 24.98 29.23
N GLN A 89 4.84 25.54 28.04
CA GLN A 89 5.33 26.91 27.84
C GLN A 89 4.23 27.97 27.96
N GLY A 90 2.98 27.57 28.24
CA GLY A 90 1.86 28.48 28.49
C GLY A 90 1.08 28.88 27.24
N TYR A 91 1.34 28.26 26.09
CA TYR A 91 0.51 28.43 24.90
C TYR A 91 -0.86 27.80 25.11
N LYS A 92 -1.91 28.59 24.91
CA LYS A 92 -3.30 28.16 25.14
C LYS A 92 -4.01 27.72 23.87
N LYS A 93 -3.49 28.10 22.71
CA LYS A 93 -4.11 27.87 21.39
C LYS A 93 -3.07 27.25 20.46
N VAL A 94 -3.16 25.93 20.30
CA VAL A 94 -2.27 25.15 19.41
C VAL A 94 -3.14 24.34 18.46
N GLY A 95 -3.22 24.81 17.22
CA GLY A 95 -4.00 24.23 16.13
C GLY A 95 -3.13 23.58 15.06
N TYR A 96 -3.76 22.83 14.17
CA TYR A 96 -3.11 22.36 12.96
C TYR A 96 -4.10 22.13 11.82
N THR A 97 -3.57 22.19 10.59
CA THR A 97 -4.18 21.67 9.38
C THR A 97 -3.33 20.54 8.82
N GLU A 98 -3.90 19.74 7.92
CA GLU A 98 -3.22 18.58 7.36
C GLU A 98 -3.02 18.70 5.86
N GLU A 99 -1.83 18.31 5.38
CA GLU A 99 -1.50 18.25 3.95
C GLU A 99 -0.75 16.96 3.59
N TYR A 100 -0.89 16.49 2.36
CA TYR A 100 -0.11 15.37 1.86
C TYR A 100 1.33 15.80 1.56
N SER A 101 2.29 14.96 1.89
CA SER A 101 3.71 15.18 1.59
C SER A 101 4.42 13.88 1.26
N ASP A 102 5.15 13.87 0.15
CA ASP A 102 5.98 12.73 -0.26
C ASP A 102 7.28 12.59 0.53
N SER A 103 7.71 13.64 1.24
CA SER A 103 9.02 13.75 1.89
C SER A 103 8.96 13.88 3.41
N VAL A 104 7.77 14.09 3.98
CA VAL A 104 7.57 14.29 5.42
C VAL A 104 6.66 13.20 5.95
N ASP A 105 7.12 12.47 6.96
CA ASP A 105 6.39 11.37 7.58
C ASP A 105 5.06 11.84 8.18
N SER A 106 4.04 10.98 8.15
CA SER A 106 2.73 11.27 8.73
C SER A 106 2.84 11.66 10.21
N GLY A 107 2.11 12.71 10.61
CA GLY A 107 2.14 13.27 11.97
C GLY A 107 3.31 14.23 12.25
N THR A 108 4.18 14.46 11.27
CA THR A 108 5.31 15.40 11.37
C THR A 108 4.95 16.78 10.84
N ILE A 109 5.43 17.83 11.53
CA ILE A 109 5.20 19.23 11.17
C ILE A 109 5.97 19.58 9.89
N ILE A 110 5.24 20.03 8.87
CA ILE A 110 5.75 20.55 7.60
C ILE A 110 6.11 22.03 7.75
N SER A 111 5.24 22.80 8.40
CA SER A 111 5.45 24.23 8.62
C SER A 111 4.70 24.71 9.85
N GLN A 112 5.07 25.90 10.32
CA GLN A 112 4.50 26.54 11.49
C GLN A 112 4.22 28.01 11.24
N ASP A 113 3.25 28.53 11.98
CA ASP A 113 2.97 29.95 12.14
C ASP A 113 2.64 30.21 13.61
N PRO A 114 3.31 31.15 14.31
CA PRO A 114 4.37 32.04 13.83
C PRO A 114 5.68 31.34 13.45
N THR A 115 6.47 31.99 12.58
CA THR A 115 7.78 31.47 12.16
C THR A 115 8.77 31.45 13.32
N ALA A 116 9.73 30.52 13.29
CA ALA A 116 10.79 30.43 14.28
C ALA A 116 11.54 31.77 14.43
N GLY A 117 11.90 32.12 15.68
CA GLY A 117 12.51 33.40 16.04
C GLY A 117 11.53 34.55 16.30
N SER A 118 10.23 34.35 16.09
CA SER A 118 9.22 35.36 16.45
C SER A 118 9.13 35.54 17.95
N GLU A 119 9.05 36.78 18.42
CA GLU A 119 8.82 37.12 19.84
C GLU A 119 7.32 37.28 20.09
N VAL A 120 6.74 36.40 20.91
CA VAL A 120 5.28 36.34 21.09
C VAL A 120 4.87 36.22 22.55
N VAL A 121 3.66 36.68 22.87
CA VAL A 121 3.05 36.47 24.19
C VAL A 121 2.30 35.14 24.14
N ALA A 122 2.85 34.10 24.76
CA ALA A 122 2.36 32.72 24.62
C ALA A 122 0.87 32.56 24.97
N ALA A 123 0.40 33.27 26.00
CA ALA A 123 -0.99 33.19 26.45
C ALA A 123 -2.00 33.72 25.41
N ASP A 124 -1.59 34.66 24.56
CA ASP A 124 -2.45 35.33 23.58
C ASP A 124 -2.26 34.81 22.15
N THR A 125 -1.12 34.16 21.90
CA THR A 125 -0.71 33.68 20.58
C THR A 125 -1.38 32.35 20.24
N GLU A 126 -1.88 32.28 19.02
CA GLU A 126 -2.31 31.03 18.39
C GLU A 126 -1.18 30.50 17.51
N ILE A 127 -0.69 29.31 17.84
CA ILE A 127 0.28 28.60 17.00
C ILE A 127 -0.48 27.62 16.12
N ASN A 128 -0.30 27.73 14.81
CA ASN A 128 -0.85 26.84 13.81
C ASN A 128 0.27 26.07 13.11
N PHE A 129 0.04 24.78 12.91
CA PHE A 129 0.95 23.91 12.19
C PHE A 129 0.30 23.37 10.91
N THR A 130 1.10 23.16 9.88
CA THR A 130 0.74 22.21 8.81
C THR A 130 1.40 20.88 9.12
N VAL A 131 0.60 19.83 9.27
CA VAL A 131 1.06 18.48 9.64
C VAL A 131 0.89 17.54 8.45
N SER A 132 1.90 16.69 8.23
CA SER A 132 1.87 15.75 7.13
C SER A 132 0.87 14.62 7.34
N LYS A 133 0.12 14.29 6.31
CA LYS A 133 -0.68 13.05 6.19
C LYS A 133 0.12 11.89 5.61
N GLY A 134 1.40 12.10 5.33
CA GLY A 134 2.21 11.23 4.47
C GLY A 134 1.90 11.45 2.99
N PRO A 135 2.39 10.57 2.10
CA PRO A 135 2.16 10.63 0.66
C PRO A 135 0.67 10.59 0.31
N GLN A 136 0.29 11.20 -0.80
CA GLN A 136 -1.08 11.10 -1.30
C GLN A 136 -1.38 9.65 -1.73
N PRO A 137 -2.47 9.01 -1.23
CA PRO A 137 -2.82 7.66 -1.63
C PRO A 137 -3.17 7.58 -3.12
N THR A 138 -2.80 6.47 -3.76
CA THR A 138 -3.17 6.14 -5.14
C THR A 138 -4.29 5.10 -5.16
N THR A 139 -4.77 4.73 -6.35
CA THR A 139 -5.79 3.68 -6.50
C THR A 139 -5.19 2.44 -7.15
N LEU A 140 -5.53 1.27 -6.61
CA LEU A 140 -5.09 -0.01 -7.12
C LEU A 140 -5.73 -0.28 -8.49
N LYS A 141 -4.90 -0.51 -9.50
CA LYS A 141 -5.37 -0.92 -10.84
C LYS A 141 -5.91 -2.36 -10.78
N ASP A 142 -6.73 -2.70 -11.77
CA ASP A 142 -6.93 -4.10 -12.15
C ASP A 142 -5.66 -4.66 -12.79
N LEU A 143 -5.08 -5.64 -12.11
CA LEU A 143 -3.85 -6.35 -12.46
C LEU A 143 -4.16 -7.64 -13.24
N SER A 144 -5.44 -7.96 -13.49
CA SER A 144 -5.81 -9.14 -14.27
C SER A 144 -5.09 -9.16 -15.63
N GLY A 145 -4.47 -10.30 -15.95
CA GLY A 145 -3.70 -10.45 -17.20
C GLY A 145 -2.27 -9.90 -17.16
N PHE A 146 -1.86 -9.20 -16.10
CA PHE A 146 -0.45 -8.80 -15.92
C PHE A 146 0.44 -10.03 -15.77
N ASN A 147 1.66 -9.95 -16.26
CA ASN A 147 2.72 -10.93 -16.01
C ASN A 147 3.66 -10.43 -14.89
N GLN A 148 4.63 -11.25 -14.49
CA GLN A 148 5.57 -10.89 -13.42
C GLN A 148 6.27 -9.54 -13.66
N VAL A 149 6.76 -9.29 -14.89
CA VAL A 149 7.44 -8.02 -15.22
C VAL A 149 6.50 -6.82 -15.05
N GLY A 150 5.26 -6.92 -15.54
CA GLY A 150 4.28 -5.86 -15.37
C GLY A 150 3.89 -5.62 -13.91
N LEU A 151 3.91 -6.67 -13.06
CA LEU A 151 3.70 -6.53 -11.63
C LEU A 151 4.87 -5.80 -10.96
N ASP A 152 6.11 -6.16 -11.29
CA ASP A 152 7.31 -5.53 -10.73
C ASP A 152 7.39 -4.03 -11.09
N ASP A 153 7.07 -3.68 -12.34
CA ASP A 153 7.00 -2.30 -12.81
C ASP A 153 5.90 -1.50 -12.10
N TYR A 154 4.71 -2.10 -11.94
CA TYR A 154 3.58 -1.45 -11.25
C TYR A 154 3.86 -1.28 -9.75
N ALA A 155 4.43 -2.29 -9.10
CA ALA A 155 4.85 -2.26 -7.71
C ALA A 155 5.84 -1.11 -7.45
N SER A 156 6.89 -1.04 -8.27
CA SER A 156 7.94 -0.01 -8.17
C SER A 156 7.40 1.40 -8.39
N SER A 157 6.53 1.58 -9.40
CA SER A 157 5.96 2.89 -9.74
C SER A 157 5.00 3.43 -8.68
N ASN A 158 4.32 2.55 -7.94
CA ASN A 158 3.38 2.94 -6.89
C ASN A 158 4.00 2.84 -5.49
N GLY A 159 5.22 2.31 -5.37
CA GLY A 159 5.89 2.09 -4.10
C GLY A 159 5.14 1.12 -3.20
N ILE A 160 4.59 0.04 -3.76
CA ILE A 160 3.85 -1.02 -3.04
C ILE A 160 4.57 -2.36 -3.17
N ASP A 161 4.22 -3.31 -2.30
CA ASP A 161 4.75 -4.67 -2.34
C ASP A 161 3.73 -5.62 -2.96
N ILE A 162 4.07 -6.25 -4.07
CA ILE A 162 3.23 -7.29 -4.69
C ILE A 162 3.82 -8.67 -4.42
N THR A 163 3.00 -9.59 -3.93
CA THR A 163 3.40 -10.97 -3.67
C THR A 163 2.49 -11.96 -4.39
N VAL A 164 3.09 -13.02 -4.93
CA VAL A 164 2.33 -14.16 -5.46
C VAL A 164 1.94 -15.04 -4.28
N SER A 165 0.65 -15.02 -3.90
CA SER A 165 0.17 -15.80 -2.74
C SER A 165 -0.03 -17.27 -3.08
N LYS A 166 -0.40 -17.57 -4.33
CA LYS A 166 -0.57 -18.93 -4.85
C LYS A 166 -0.59 -18.94 -6.37
N GLU A 167 -0.51 -20.14 -6.91
CA GLU A 167 -0.67 -20.41 -8.34
C GLU A 167 -1.78 -21.44 -8.58
N GLU A 168 -2.68 -21.17 -9.53
CA GLU A 168 -3.85 -22.00 -9.84
C GLU A 168 -3.95 -22.28 -11.33
N TYR A 169 -4.58 -23.40 -11.70
CA TYR A 169 -4.90 -23.67 -13.10
C TYR A 169 -6.08 -22.80 -13.56
N SER A 170 -6.05 -22.35 -14.81
CA SER A 170 -7.10 -21.58 -15.44
C SER A 170 -7.19 -21.90 -16.93
N ASP A 171 -8.40 -22.23 -17.39
CA ASP A 171 -8.67 -22.48 -18.82
C ASP A 171 -8.82 -21.18 -19.62
N THR A 172 -8.98 -20.04 -18.95
CA THR A 172 -9.25 -18.74 -19.57
C THR A 172 -8.11 -17.74 -19.43
N VAL A 173 -7.18 -17.95 -18.49
CA VAL A 173 -6.05 -17.06 -18.21
C VAL A 173 -4.74 -17.75 -18.58
N GLY A 174 -3.95 -17.11 -19.45
CA GLY A 174 -2.68 -17.67 -19.91
C GLY A 174 -1.70 -17.92 -18.77
N ALA A 175 -0.85 -18.95 -18.91
CA ALA A 175 0.16 -19.28 -17.91
C ALA A 175 1.10 -18.08 -17.65
N GLY A 176 1.40 -17.83 -16.38
CA GLY A 176 2.22 -16.72 -15.93
C GLY A 176 1.50 -15.36 -15.88
N GLN A 177 0.16 -15.34 -16.03
CA GLN A 177 -0.65 -14.13 -15.88
C GLN A 177 -1.47 -14.15 -14.59
N VAL A 178 -1.79 -12.97 -14.06
CA VAL A 178 -2.64 -12.80 -12.89
C VAL A 178 -4.07 -13.24 -13.18
N ILE A 179 -4.58 -14.13 -12.33
CA ILE A 179 -5.98 -14.57 -12.26
C ILE A 179 -6.80 -13.60 -11.41
N SER A 180 -6.27 -13.25 -10.24
CA SER A 180 -6.97 -12.40 -9.28
C SER A 180 -5.98 -11.69 -8.36
N GLN A 181 -6.48 -10.65 -7.69
CA GLN A 181 -5.73 -9.82 -6.76
C GLN A 181 -6.51 -9.56 -5.48
N ASN A 182 -5.79 -9.24 -4.42
CA ASN A 182 -6.33 -8.72 -3.18
C ASN A 182 -5.36 -7.66 -2.60
N PRO A 183 -5.78 -6.43 -2.33
CA PRO A 183 -7.14 -5.88 -2.47
C PRO A 183 -7.67 -5.84 -3.90
N LYS A 184 -8.99 -5.65 -4.05
CA LYS A 184 -9.64 -5.52 -5.36
C LYS A 184 -9.24 -4.20 -6.03
N ALA A 185 -9.33 -4.17 -7.36
CA ALA A 185 -9.17 -2.94 -8.14
C ALA A 185 -10.05 -1.80 -7.60
N GLY A 186 -9.49 -0.59 -7.57
CA GLY A 186 -10.10 0.61 -7.02
C GLY A 186 -9.85 0.82 -5.51
N ALA A 187 -9.22 -0.13 -4.81
CA ALA A 187 -8.80 0.09 -3.43
C ALA A 187 -7.80 1.25 -3.31
N SER A 188 -7.89 2.01 -2.22
CA SER A 188 -6.89 3.03 -1.89
C SER A 188 -5.58 2.35 -1.47
N LEU A 189 -4.47 2.82 -2.03
CA LEU A 189 -3.12 2.33 -1.75
C LEU A 189 -2.25 3.44 -1.17
N ASN A 190 -1.56 3.12 -0.08
CA ASN A 190 -0.47 3.90 0.46
C ASN A 190 0.87 3.27 0.06
N LYS A 191 1.95 4.06 0.11
CA LYS A 191 3.30 3.50 -0.07
C LYS A 191 3.57 2.44 1.00
N GLY A 192 4.11 1.31 0.58
CA GLY A 192 4.41 0.14 1.41
C GLY A 192 3.23 -0.80 1.63
N ASP A 193 2.04 -0.51 1.07
CA ASP A 193 0.91 -1.45 1.14
C ASP A 193 1.23 -2.75 0.41
N LYS A 194 0.64 -3.85 0.90
CA LYS A 194 0.81 -5.19 0.33
C LYS A 194 -0.37 -5.57 -0.55
N VAL A 195 -0.08 -6.07 -1.74
CA VAL A 195 -1.06 -6.62 -2.68
C VAL A 195 -0.69 -8.06 -3.00
N GLU A 196 -1.61 -8.97 -2.76
CA GLU A 196 -1.44 -10.38 -3.10
C GLU A 196 -2.08 -10.67 -4.45
N VAL A 197 -1.40 -11.46 -5.28
CA VAL A 197 -1.92 -11.94 -6.57
C VAL A 197 -1.92 -13.46 -6.64
N VAL A 198 -2.86 -13.99 -7.39
CA VAL A 198 -2.92 -15.40 -7.78
C VAL A 198 -2.49 -15.50 -9.23
N MET A 199 -1.47 -16.30 -9.51
CA MET A 199 -0.93 -16.48 -10.87
C MET A 199 -1.49 -17.74 -11.53
N SER A 200 -1.66 -17.71 -12.85
CA SER A 200 -2.14 -18.83 -13.64
C SER A 200 -1.01 -19.80 -13.99
N LYS A 201 -1.27 -21.11 -13.81
CA LYS A 201 -0.48 -22.23 -14.35
C LYS A 201 -0.88 -22.60 -15.79
N GLY A 202 -1.85 -21.89 -16.38
CA GLY A 202 -2.52 -22.30 -17.61
C GLY A 202 -3.59 -23.37 -17.35
N PRO A 203 -4.15 -23.97 -18.41
CA PRO A 203 -5.14 -25.05 -18.26
C PRO A 203 -4.50 -26.26 -17.57
N LYS A 204 -5.31 -27.00 -16.80
CA LYS A 204 -4.84 -28.24 -16.18
C LYS A 204 -4.62 -29.29 -17.28
N GLU A 205 -3.43 -29.87 -17.34
CA GLU A 205 -3.18 -31.01 -18.24
C GLU A 205 -4.12 -32.17 -17.89
N LYS A 206 -4.79 -32.71 -18.92
CA LYS A 206 -5.66 -33.87 -18.78
C LYS A 206 -4.83 -35.14 -18.62
N GLU A 207 -5.29 -36.05 -17.77
CA GLU A 207 -4.59 -37.31 -17.55
C GLU A 207 -4.65 -38.20 -18.78
N VAL A 208 -3.53 -38.85 -19.12
CA VAL A 208 -3.46 -39.86 -20.18
C VAL A 208 -3.25 -41.22 -19.54
N LYS A 209 -4.13 -42.18 -19.85
CA LYS A 209 -4.01 -43.56 -19.39
C LYS A 209 -3.78 -44.47 -20.59
N THR A 210 -2.82 -45.39 -20.45
CA THR A 210 -2.52 -46.37 -21.49
C THR A 210 -3.36 -47.63 -21.30
N VAL A 211 -4.16 -47.98 -22.31
CA VAL A 211 -4.94 -49.22 -22.35
C VAL A 211 -4.30 -50.17 -23.36
N LYS A 212 -4.26 -51.47 -23.05
CA LYS A 212 -3.80 -52.50 -24.00
C LYS A 212 -4.97 -53.39 -24.43
N ARG A 213 -5.02 -53.73 -25.72
CA ARG A 213 -5.93 -54.74 -26.27
C ARG A 213 -5.15 -55.76 -27.05
N THR A 214 -5.45 -57.03 -26.82
CA THR A 214 -4.92 -58.13 -27.62
C THR A 214 -5.96 -58.52 -28.65
N VAL A 215 -5.62 -58.36 -29.93
CA VAL A 215 -6.50 -58.67 -31.06
C VAL A 215 -6.04 -59.96 -31.71
N ASN A 216 -6.97 -60.87 -31.97
CA ASN A 216 -6.72 -62.11 -32.69
C ASN A 216 -7.22 -61.95 -34.11
N ILE A 217 -6.31 -61.91 -35.07
CA ILE A 217 -6.57 -61.65 -36.48
C ILE A 217 -6.63 -63.01 -37.18
N PRO A 218 -7.84 -63.49 -37.55
CA PRO A 218 -7.99 -64.79 -38.19
C PRO A 218 -7.45 -64.76 -39.62
N TYR A 219 -6.79 -65.84 -40.02
CA TYR A 219 -6.42 -66.10 -41.40
C TYR A 219 -7.49 -66.99 -42.05
N GLU A 220 -8.20 -66.44 -43.03
CA GLU A 220 -9.33 -67.11 -43.70
C GLU A 220 -9.17 -67.00 -45.22
N PRO A 221 -8.24 -67.76 -45.82
CA PRO A 221 -8.05 -67.76 -47.27
C PRO A 221 -9.25 -68.42 -47.96
N GLU A 222 -9.46 -68.10 -49.24
CA GLU A 222 -10.50 -68.75 -50.06
C GLU A 222 -10.27 -70.26 -50.19
N ASP A 223 -9.01 -70.69 -50.32
CA ASP A 223 -8.58 -72.08 -50.27
C ASP A 223 -7.57 -72.30 -49.13
N PRO A 224 -7.97 -72.97 -48.03
CA PRO A 224 -7.07 -73.24 -46.91
C PRO A 224 -5.99 -74.27 -47.21
N ASN A 225 -6.06 -75.01 -48.33
CA ASN A 225 -5.09 -76.03 -48.72
C ASN A 225 -4.20 -75.60 -49.90
N ALA A 226 -4.22 -74.32 -50.28
CA ALA A 226 -3.36 -73.81 -51.35
C ALA A 226 -1.86 -74.04 -51.04
N ASP A 227 -1.09 -74.45 -52.05
CA ASP A 227 0.36 -74.61 -51.98
C ASP A 227 1.05 -73.83 -53.14
N PRO A 228 1.71 -72.68 -52.85
CA PRO A 228 1.91 -72.09 -51.52
C PRO A 228 0.65 -71.41 -50.97
N LEU A 229 0.58 -71.25 -49.64
CA LEU A 229 -0.47 -70.48 -48.96
C LEU A 229 -0.51 -69.03 -49.49
N VAL A 230 -1.71 -68.49 -49.67
CA VAL A 230 -1.93 -67.13 -50.19
C VAL A 230 -1.93 -66.14 -49.03
N PRO A 231 -0.98 -65.18 -48.95
CA PRO A 231 -0.97 -64.18 -47.89
C PRO A 231 -2.19 -63.25 -47.97
N GLN A 232 -2.74 -62.89 -46.80
CA GLN A 232 -3.79 -61.88 -46.66
C GLN A 232 -3.20 -60.59 -46.11
N HIS A 233 -3.50 -59.47 -46.75
CA HIS A 233 -2.95 -58.17 -46.36
C HIS A 233 -3.76 -57.56 -45.23
N ILE A 234 -3.11 -57.25 -44.12
CA ILE A 234 -3.70 -56.70 -42.91
C ILE A 234 -3.23 -55.26 -42.71
N GLN A 235 -4.20 -54.36 -42.50
CA GLN A 235 -3.96 -52.98 -42.08
C GLN A 235 -4.68 -52.75 -40.75
N ILE A 236 -3.93 -52.41 -39.71
CA ILE A 236 -4.45 -52.05 -38.40
C ILE A 236 -4.44 -50.53 -38.30
N TYR A 237 -5.59 -49.95 -38.00
CA TYR A 237 -5.76 -48.53 -37.70
C TYR A 237 -6.04 -48.40 -36.21
N ILE A 238 -5.46 -47.38 -35.57
CA ILE A 238 -5.77 -47.03 -34.18
C ILE A 238 -6.14 -45.55 -34.08
N GLN A 239 -6.97 -45.23 -33.12
CA GLN A 239 -7.23 -43.88 -32.66
C GLN A 239 -6.92 -43.79 -31.19
N ASP A 240 -6.10 -42.81 -30.83
CA ASP A 240 -5.71 -42.47 -29.48
C ASP A 240 -5.20 -41.01 -29.46
N LYS A 241 -4.48 -40.58 -28.43
CA LYS A 241 -3.92 -39.22 -28.33
C LYS A 241 -2.96 -38.88 -29.48
N ASN A 242 -2.24 -39.86 -30.02
CA ASN A 242 -1.13 -39.64 -30.96
C ASN A 242 -1.44 -40.12 -32.39
N ASN A 243 -2.50 -40.91 -32.57
CA ASN A 243 -2.84 -41.58 -33.82
C ASN A 243 -4.30 -41.33 -34.21
N SER A 244 -4.57 -41.38 -35.53
CA SER A 244 -5.91 -41.25 -36.10
C SER A 244 -6.29 -42.46 -36.95
N MET A 245 -7.58 -42.78 -37.03
CA MET A 245 -8.15 -43.86 -37.87
C MET A 245 -7.94 -43.70 -39.39
N THR A 246 -7.24 -42.66 -39.83
CA THR A 246 -7.03 -42.34 -41.23
C THR A 246 -5.76 -42.96 -41.81
N THR A 247 -4.77 -43.26 -40.95
CA THR A 247 -3.48 -43.79 -41.36
C THR A 247 -3.27 -45.15 -40.72
N ALA A 248 -2.81 -46.14 -41.49
CA ALA A 248 -2.52 -47.45 -40.94
C ALA A 248 -1.40 -47.33 -39.89
N TYR A 249 -1.69 -47.79 -38.69
CA TYR A 249 -0.74 -47.87 -37.58
C TYR A 249 0.28 -48.99 -37.82
N LYS A 250 -0.20 -50.11 -38.36
CA LYS A 250 0.63 -51.27 -38.71
C LYS A 250 0.05 -51.97 -39.93
N GLU A 251 0.94 -52.37 -40.83
CA GLU A 251 0.59 -53.17 -42.01
C GLU A 251 1.45 -54.43 -42.05
N MET A 252 0.85 -55.54 -42.44
CA MET A 252 1.53 -56.85 -42.51
C MET A 252 0.73 -57.84 -43.34
N ASP A 253 1.42 -58.82 -43.93
CA ASP A 253 0.77 -59.96 -44.56
C ASP A 253 0.76 -61.16 -43.61
N ILE A 254 -0.35 -61.90 -43.56
CA ILE A 254 -0.49 -63.10 -42.74
C ILE A 254 -0.82 -64.34 -43.57
N THR A 255 -0.31 -65.49 -43.15
CA THR A 255 -0.64 -66.83 -43.70
C THR A 255 -1.12 -67.81 -42.63
N LYS A 256 -1.42 -67.29 -41.43
CA LYS A 256 -1.96 -67.99 -40.27
C LYS A 256 -2.56 -66.99 -39.29
N ASP A 257 -3.41 -67.46 -38.38
CA ASP A 257 -3.94 -66.65 -37.28
C ASP A 257 -2.79 -65.94 -36.56
N THR A 258 -2.96 -64.64 -36.37
CA THR A 258 -1.93 -63.78 -35.79
C THR A 258 -2.51 -62.94 -34.67
N THR A 259 -1.82 -62.92 -33.55
CA THR A 259 -2.21 -62.11 -32.38
C THR A 259 -1.33 -60.87 -32.32
N GLU A 260 -1.96 -59.72 -32.13
CA GLU A 260 -1.28 -58.44 -31.98
C GLU A 260 -1.73 -57.76 -30.69
N THR A 261 -0.81 -57.09 -29.99
CA THR A 261 -1.15 -56.28 -28.81
C THR A 261 -1.03 -54.82 -29.17
N LEU A 262 -2.17 -54.14 -29.14
CA LEU A 262 -2.31 -52.72 -29.43
C LEU A 262 -2.31 -51.93 -28.12
N SER A 263 -1.63 -50.78 -28.11
CA SER A 263 -1.52 -49.88 -26.96
C SER A 263 -2.13 -48.54 -27.35
N PHE A 264 -3.01 -48.01 -26.49
CA PHE A 264 -3.77 -46.79 -26.74
C PHE A 264 -3.51 -45.81 -25.60
N ASP A 265 -2.96 -44.65 -25.93
CA ASP A 265 -2.83 -43.55 -24.97
C ASP A 265 -4.10 -42.69 -25.01
N ILE A 266 -4.98 -42.86 -24.03
CA ILE A 266 -6.31 -42.22 -24.02
C ILE A 266 -6.29 -41.06 -23.02
N GLU A 267 -6.56 -39.86 -23.52
CA GLU A 267 -6.69 -38.65 -22.70
C GLU A 267 -8.07 -38.58 -22.02
N GLU A 268 -8.13 -38.07 -20.80
CA GLU A 268 -9.37 -37.91 -20.02
C GLU A 268 -10.47 -37.19 -20.83
N GLY A 269 -11.65 -37.81 -20.90
CA GLY A 269 -12.79 -37.32 -21.67
C GLY A 269 -12.74 -37.65 -23.17
N THR A 270 -11.77 -38.42 -23.64
CA THR A 270 -11.69 -38.94 -25.01
C THR A 270 -11.86 -40.47 -25.04
N GLN A 271 -12.02 -41.04 -26.23
CA GLN A 271 -12.06 -42.48 -26.47
C GLN A 271 -10.94 -42.86 -27.43
N GLY A 272 -10.33 -44.03 -27.19
CA GLY A 272 -9.48 -44.70 -28.16
C GLY A 272 -10.27 -45.69 -29.00
N GLY A 273 -9.60 -46.40 -29.90
CA GLY A 273 -10.20 -47.50 -30.63
C GLY A 273 -9.27 -48.08 -31.67
N TYR A 274 -9.62 -49.24 -32.22
CA TYR A 274 -8.92 -49.83 -33.35
C TYR A 274 -9.87 -50.36 -34.41
N LYS A 275 -9.36 -50.48 -35.64
CA LYS A 275 -10.01 -51.14 -36.76
C LYS A 275 -8.99 -51.98 -37.50
N VAL A 276 -9.27 -53.27 -37.69
CA VAL A 276 -8.43 -54.18 -38.48
C VAL A 276 -9.12 -54.44 -39.81
N VAL A 277 -8.40 -54.14 -40.89
CA VAL A 277 -8.83 -54.35 -42.27
C VAL A 277 -8.01 -55.49 -42.87
N ARG A 278 -8.68 -56.47 -43.46
CA ARG A 278 -8.09 -57.57 -44.21
C ARG A 278 -8.57 -57.51 -45.66
N ASP A 279 -7.66 -57.40 -46.61
CA ASP A 279 -7.95 -57.34 -48.04
C ASP A 279 -9.10 -56.36 -48.37
N ASN A 280 -9.02 -55.14 -47.81
CA ASN A 280 -10.01 -54.05 -47.91
C ASN A 280 -11.33 -54.26 -47.15
N THR A 281 -11.47 -55.31 -46.34
CA THR A 281 -12.68 -55.57 -45.52
C THR A 281 -12.37 -55.38 -44.04
N VAL A 282 -13.19 -54.61 -43.32
CA VAL A 282 -13.08 -54.49 -41.86
C VAL A 282 -13.50 -55.81 -41.21
N ILE A 283 -12.61 -56.41 -40.42
CA ILE A 283 -12.85 -57.69 -39.75
C ILE A 283 -12.94 -57.59 -38.24
N LEU A 284 -12.34 -56.55 -37.63
CA LEU A 284 -12.43 -56.27 -36.19
C LEU A 284 -12.50 -54.76 -35.97
N GLU A 285 -13.31 -54.32 -35.02
CA GLU A 285 -13.39 -52.92 -34.60
C GLU A 285 -13.82 -52.85 -33.13
N GLU A 286 -13.19 -51.96 -32.35
CA GLU A 286 -13.57 -51.69 -30.95
C GLU A 286 -13.33 -50.20 -30.63
N THR A 287 -14.27 -49.60 -29.90
CA THR A 287 -14.08 -48.32 -29.22
C THR A 287 -13.70 -48.58 -27.77
N ILE A 288 -12.69 -47.87 -27.27
CA ILE A 288 -12.10 -48.07 -25.95
C ILE A 288 -12.33 -46.80 -25.14
N ASP A 289 -13.16 -46.88 -24.10
CA ASP A 289 -13.39 -45.78 -23.17
C ASP A 289 -12.15 -45.47 -22.32
N TYR A 290 -12.03 -44.21 -21.88
CA TYR A 290 -11.06 -43.83 -20.86
C TYR A 290 -11.30 -44.66 -19.59
N PRO A 291 -10.28 -45.35 -19.05
CA PRO A 291 -10.50 -46.29 -17.96
C PRO A 291 -10.85 -45.56 -16.65
N ASN A 292 -11.99 -45.93 -16.07
CA ASN A 292 -12.39 -45.52 -14.73
C ASN A 292 -11.38 -46.05 -13.70
N SER A 293 -10.98 -45.17 -12.78
CA SER A 293 -10.02 -45.44 -11.70
C SER A 293 -10.48 -46.53 -10.74
#